data_AF-A0A2I2DWB6-F1
#
_entry.id   AF-A0A2I2DWB6-F1
#
_cell.length_a   1.000
_cell.length_b   1.000
_cell.length_c   1.000
_cell.angle_alpha   90.00
_cell.angle_beta   90.00
_cell.angle_gamma   90.00
#
_symmetry.space_group_name_H-M   'P 1'
#
loop_
_entity.id
_entity.type
_entity.pdbx_description
1 polymer ?
#
loop_
_entity_poly.entity_id
_entity_poly.type
_entity_poly.pdbx_seq_one_letter_code
_entity_poly.pdbx_strand_id
1 'polypeptide(L)'
;MVKTKIIIVYIIVLSVISCLNFYRNSDGALRPNKINFKLDKNQSLSKPCFIDTLSVYELYSTWLGDYDLNSKRKDDYVIMNEYRYYDGTLANFKIFLRFYNNGNLSFFHIENESGLNKESFNPAKGILGVYSCIDNKILIEEFSFRGHQGSYLKSKARVKGDTIHLVRELSGYYTGKHNIFIKKEVPNEYLDWKSDW
;
A
#
# COMPACT_ATOMS: atom_id res chain seq x y z
N MET A 1 -50.19 -3.04 5.23
CA MET A 1 -49.53 -3.19 3.90
C MET A 1 -48.55 -2.06 3.54
N VAL A 2 -48.81 -0.79 3.88
CA VAL A 2 -47.92 0.34 3.51
C VAL A 2 -46.54 0.26 4.19
N LYS A 3 -46.48 -0.12 5.47
CA LYS A 3 -45.22 -0.23 6.24
C LYS A 3 -44.24 -1.26 5.64
N THR A 4 -44.73 -2.38 5.12
CA THR A 4 -43.90 -3.44 4.51
C THR A 4 -43.25 -2.97 3.21
N LYS A 5 -43.94 -2.17 2.39
CA LYS A 5 -43.39 -1.61 1.14
C LYS A 5 -42.26 -0.61 1.40
N ILE A 6 -42.38 0.21 2.45
CA ILE A 6 -41.35 1.19 2.83
C ILE A 6 -40.07 0.49 3.30
N ILE A 7 -40.19 -0.58 4.10
CA ILE A 7 -39.04 -1.34 4.59
C ILE A 7 -38.27 -1.99 3.43
N ILE A 8 -38.98 -2.58 2.46
CA ILE A 8 -38.34 -3.20 1.28
C ILE A 8 -37.56 -2.16 0.46
N VAL A 9 -38.13 -0.97 0.23
CA VAL A 9 -37.43 0.11 -0.47
C VAL A 9 -36.18 0.54 0.29
N TYR A 10 -36.25 0.67 1.61
CA TYR A 10 -35.09 1.00 2.44
C TYR A 10 -33.99 -0.06 2.37
N ILE A 11 -34.34 -1.35 2.41
CA ILE A 11 -33.38 -2.46 2.28
C ILE A 11 -32.71 -2.42 0.90
N ILE A 12 -33.48 -2.20 -0.17
CA ILE A 12 -32.94 -2.07 -1.53
C ILE A 12 -31.98 -0.87 -1.62
N VAL A 13 -32.38 0.31 -1.15
CA VAL A 13 -31.53 1.52 -1.18
C VAL A 13 -30.23 1.32 -0.39
N LEU A 14 -30.30 0.74 0.81
CA LEU A 14 -29.11 0.47 1.63
C LEU A 14 -28.18 -0.57 0.96
N SER A 15 -28.74 -1.58 0.30
CA SER A 15 -27.95 -2.59 -0.44
C SER A 15 -27.28 -2.02 -1.70
N VAL A 16 -27.88 -1.02 -2.35
CA VAL A 16 -27.27 -0.35 -3.51
C VAL A 16 -26.13 0.57 -3.06
N ILE A 17 -26.30 1.30 -1.95
CA ILE A 17 -25.28 2.23 -1.44
C ILE A 17 -24.00 1.49 -0.97
N SER A 18 -24.12 0.28 -0.41
CA SER A 18 -22.94 -0.50 -0.01
C SER A 18 -22.14 -1.02 -1.21
N CYS A 19 -22.80 -1.40 -2.30
CA CYS A 19 -22.16 -1.80 -3.57
C CYS A 19 -21.42 -0.64 -4.27
N LEU A 20 -21.75 0.62 -3.97
CA LEU A 20 -21.10 1.77 -4.59
C LEU A 20 -19.70 2.06 -4.04
N ASN A 21 -19.36 1.55 -2.85
CA ASN A 21 -18.08 1.87 -2.21
C ASN A 21 -17.04 0.75 -2.33
N PHE A 22 -17.51 -0.50 -2.41
CA PHE A 22 -16.65 -1.68 -2.42
C PHE A 22 -17.12 -2.71 -3.44
N TYR A 23 -16.17 -3.45 -4.00
CA TYR A 23 -16.42 -4.60 -4.86
C TYR A 23 -15.61 -5.80 -4.38
N ARG A 24 -15.95 -7.01 -4.83
CA ARG A 24 -15.12 -8.21 -4.65
C ARG A 24 -14.30 -8.44 -5.92
N ASN A 25 -12.99 -8.63 -5.80
CA ASN A 25 -12.16 -9.03 -6.93
C ASN A 25 -12.33 -10.54 -7.23
N SER A 26 -11.59 -11.03 -8.23
CA SER A 26 -11.63 -12.44 -8.66
C SER A 26 -11.30 -13.44 -7.55
N ASP A 27 -10.49 -13.03 -6.57
CA ASP A 27 -10.10 -13.85 -5.41
C ASP A 27 -11.08 -13.69 -4.23
N GLY A 28 -12.17 -12.95 -4.42
CA GLY A 28 -13.20 -12.73 -3.40
C GLY A 28 -12.84 -11.68 -2.35
N ALA A 29 -11.67 -11.04 -2.43
CA ALA A 29 -11.24 -10.01 -1.51
C ALA A 29 -12.05 -8.72 -1.70
N LEU A 30 -12.42 -8.07 -0.59
CA LEU A 30 -13.15 -6.80 -0.61
C LEU A 30 -12.18 -5.67 -0.98
N ARG A 31 -12.52 -4.87 -2.00
CA ARG A 31 -11.69 -3.79 -2.53
C ARG A 31 -12.47 -2.47 -2.55
N PRO A 32 -11.83 -1.32 -2.25
CA PRO A 32 -12.46 -0.02 -2.45
C PRO A 32 -12.65 0.23 -3.96
N ASN A 33 -13.75 0.89 -4.33
CA ASN A 33 -13.89 1.37 -5.71
C ASN A 33 -12.82 2.43 -6.04
N LYS A 34 -12.29 2.34 -7.27
CA LYS A 34 -11.20 3.18 -7.81
C LYS A 34 -11.40 4.69 -7.63
N ILE A 35 -12.66 5.13 -7.57
CA ILE A 35 -13.09 6.55 -7.53
C ILE A 35 -12.66 7.27 -6.24
N ASN A 36 -12.25 6.56 -5.21
CA ASN A 36 -12.03 7.15 -3.89
C ASN A 36 -10.58 7.58 -3.60
N PHE A 37 -9.61 7.24 -4.46
CA PHE A 37 -8.26 7.80 -4.35
C PHE A 37 -8.29 9.27 -4.82
N LYS A 38 -7.84 10.18 -3.96
CA LYS A 38 -7.79 11.63 -4.22
C LYS A 38 -6.51 12.05 -4.91
N LEU A 39 -5.47 11.21 -4.87
CA LEU A 39 -4.22 11.49 -5.57
C LEU A 39 -4.42 11.36 -7.08
N ASP A 40 -4.17 12.46 -7.80
CA ASP A 40 -4.24 12.47 -9.26
C ASP A 40 -3.06 11.71 -9.87
N LYS A 41 -3.36 10.56 -10.50
CA LYS A 41 -2.38 9.73 -11.21
C LYS A 41 -1.78 10.45 -12.42
N ASN A 42 -2.49 11.41 -13.00
CA ASN A 42 -2.12 12.08 -14.24
C ASN A 42 -1.17 13.27 -14.04
N GLN A 43 -1.01 13.78 -12.82
CA GLN A 43 -0.12 14.92 -12.53
C GLN A 43 1.39 14.57 -12.62
N SER A 44 1.78 13.35 -13.05
CA SER A 44 3.04 12.79 -12.56
C SER A 44 3.70 11.68 -13.37
N LEU A 45 3.72 11.82 -14.69
CA LEU A 45 4.69 11.09 -15.53
C LEU A 45 5.54 12.02 -16.41
N SER A 46 5.48 13.34 -16.20
CA SER A 46 6.13 14.34 -17.06
C SER A 46 7.63 14.54 -16.80
N LYS A 47 8.21 13.90 -15.78
CA LYS A 47 9.66 13.86 -15.51
C LYS A 47 10.07 12.44 -15.10
N PRO A 48 11.31 11.99 -15.39
CA PRO A 48 11.74 10.65 -15.06
C PRO A 48 11.70 10.46 -13.54
N CYS A 49 10.77 9.63 -13.08
CA CYS A 49 10.76 9.13 -11.72
C CYS A 49 11.80 8.01 -11.63
N PHE A 50 12.71 8.07 -10.66
CA PHE A 50 13.74 7.03 -10.48
C PHE A 50 13.20 5.74 -9.83
N ILE A 51 11.91 5.45 -9.98
CA ILE A 51 11.29 4.22 -9.47
C ILE A 51 11.43 3.14 -10.53
N ASP A 52 11.95 1.99 -10.12
CA ASP A 52 11.95 0.80 -10.95
C ASP A 52 10.60 0.07 -10.82
N THR A 53 9.80 0.11 -11.88
CA THR A 53 8.46 -0.53 -11.94
C THR A 53 8.53 -2.00 -12.36
N LEU A 54 9.72 -2.50 -12.67
CA LEU A 54 9.98 -3.92 -12.96
C LEU A 54 10.51 -4.67 -11.74
N SER A 55 10.82 -3.95 -10.66
CA SER A 55 11.35 -4.50 -9.41
C SER A 55 10.30 -4.55 -8.29
N VAL A 56 10.64 -5.27 -7.22
CA VAL A 56 9.97 -5.22 -5.94
C VAL A 56 10.95 -4.79 -4.84
N TYR A 57 10.43 -4.18 -3.78
CA TYR A 57 11.23 -3.69 -2.67
C TYR A 57 10.77 -4.34 -1.37
N GLU A 58 11.68 -4.97 -0.63
CA GLU A 58 11.42 -5.62 0.65
C GLU A 58 11.60 -4.61 1.80
N LEU A 59 10.67 -4.60 2.75
CA LEU A 59 10.79 -3.78 3.96
C LEU A 59 11.99 -4.26 4.77
N TYR A 60 12.94 -3.36 4.99
CA TYR A 60 14.18 -3.62 5.70
C TYR A 60 14.17 -3.09 7.14
N SER A 61 13.52 -1.94 7.39
CA SER A 61 13.45 -1.34 8.71
C SER A 61 12.23 -0.45 8.86
N THR A 62 11.74 -0.34 10.09
CA THR A 62 10.63 0.51 10.50
C THR A 62 11.01 1.25 11.78
N TRP A 63 10.66 2.53 11.89
CA TRP A 63 10.68 3.25 13.16
C TRP A 63 9.57 4.32 13.24
N LEU A 64 9.32 4.81 14.46
CA LEU A 64 8.44 5.93 14.74
C LEU A 64 9.30 7.11 15.19
N GLY A 65 9.06 8.30 14.65
CA GLY A 65 9.73 9.51 15.12
C GLY A 65 9.62 10.68 14.16
N ASP A 66 10.26 11.78 14.55
CA ASP A 66 10.43 12.95 13.70
C ASP A 66 11.71 12.82 12.90
N TYR A 67 11.59 12.52 11.60
CA TYR A 67 12.72 12.54 10.69
C TYR A 67 12.52 13.61 9.63
N ASP A 68 13.48 14.54 9.56
CA ASP A 68 13.64 15.38 8.38
C ASP A 68 14.23 14.53 7.26
N LEU A 69 13.47 14.37 6.17
CA LEU A 69 13.89 13.68 4.93
C LEU A 69 15.18 14.25 4.32
N ASN A 70 15.66 15.40 4.78
CA ASN A 70 16.92 16.02 4.39
C ASN A 70 18.06 15.81 5.40
N SER A 71 17.80 15.20 6.56
CA SER A 71 18.82 14.98 7.59
C SER A 71 19.77 13.83 7.21
N LYS A 72 21.08 14.06 7.37
CA LYS A 72 22.16 13.15 6.93
C LYS A 72 22.45 11.99 7.90
N ARG A 73 21.60 11.69 8.87
CA ARG A 73 21.92 10.65 9.87
C ARG A 73 21.77 9.27 9.26
N LYS A 74 22.91 8.62 9.08
CA LYS A 74 23.11 7.34 8.40
C LYS A 74 23.14 6.15 9.37
N ASP A 75 23.17 6.40 10.68
CA ASP A 75 23.65 5.41 11.66
C ASP A 75 22.63 5.03 12.75
N ASP A 76 21.41 5.59 12.75
CA ASP A 76 20.38 5.30 13.78
C ASP A 76 19.28 4.34 13.29
N TYR A 77 19.57 3.47 12.31
CA TYR A 77 18.58 2.50 11.83
C TYR A 77 18.35 1.41 12.88
N VAL A 78 17.32 1.58 13.71
CA VAL A 78 16.79 0.47 14.51
C VAL A 78 16.15 -0.53 13.53
N ILE A 79 16.75 -1.71 13.40
CA ILE A 79 16.18 -2.82 12.63
C ILE A 79 15.01 -3.39 13.44
N MET A 80 13.81 -2.86 13.24
CA MET A 80 12.58 -3.53 13.69
C MET A 80 12.04 -4.39 12.54
N ASN A 81 12.69 -5.53 12.28
CA ASN A 81 12.15 -6.57 11.40
C ASN A 81 11.13 -7.47 12.11
N GLU A 82 10.83 -7.19 13.37
CA GLU A 82 9.90 -7.98 14.16
C GLU A 82 8.55 -7.28 14.24
N TYR A 83 7.70 -7.50 13.25
CA TYR A 83 6.26 -7.30 13.47
C TYR A 83 5.85 -8.29 14.56
N ARG A 84 5.19 -7.81 15.61
CA ARG A 84 4.61 -8.67 16.65
C ARG A 84 3.10 -8.51 16.65
N TYR A 85 2.38 -9.60 16.85
CA TYR A 85 0.96 -9.55 17.18
C TYR A 85 0.77 -8.93 18.58
N TYR A 86 -0.47 -8.60 18.93
CA TYR A 86 -0.81 -8.00 20.23
C TYR A 86 -0.43 -8.88 21.43
N ASP A 87 -0.32 -10.19 21.24
CA ASP A 87 0.12 -11.16 22.24
C ASP A 87 1.66 -11.29 22.33
N GLY A 88 2.40 -10.49 21.56
CA GLY A 88 3.86 -10.48 21.52
C GLY A 88 4.48 -11.54 20.60
N THR A 89 3.68 -12.39 19.96
CA THR A 89 4.18 -13.40 19.01
C THR A 89 4.73 -12.73 17.77
N LEU A 90 5.84 -13.27 17.25
CA LEU A 90 6.45 -12.75 16.03
C LEU A 90 5.55 -13.05 14.84
N ALA A 91 5.14 -12.00 14.14
CA ALA A 91 4.45 -12.11 12.89
C ALA A 91 5.44 -12.60 11.85
N ASN A 92 5.21 -13.84 11.39
CA ASN A 92 6.06 -14.49 10.41
C ASN A 92 5.66 -14.05 9.00
N PHE A 93 5.80 -12.76 8.69
CA PHE A 93 5.61 -12.26 7.33
C PHE A 93 6.59 -11.16 6.97
N LYS A 94 6.89 -11.06 5.68
CA LYS A 94 7.66 -9.97 5.08
C LYS A 94 6.75 -9.03 4.33
N ILE A 95 7.08 -7.74 4.34
CA ILE A 95 6.34 -6.73 3.59
C ILE A 95 7.12 -6.39 2.33
N PHE A 96 6.46 -6.46 1.19
CA PHE A 96 7.00 -6.05 -0.10
C PHE A 96 6.20 -4.89 -0.66
N LEU A 97 6.87 -3.96 -1.33
CA LEU A 97 6.30 -2.83 -2.04
C LEU A 97 6.63 -2.94 -3.52
N ARG A 98 5.61 -2.84 -4.37
CA ARG A 98 5.77 -2.87 -5.83
C ARG A 98 5.07 -1.68 -6.47
N PHE A 99 5.73 -1.05 -7.43
CA PHE A 99 5.19 0.02 -8.25
C PHE A 99 4.87 -0.50 -9.65
N TYR A 100 3.76 -0.02 -10.23
CA TYR A 100 3.36 -0.33 -11.60
C TYR A 100 3.46 0.94 -12.45
N ASN A 101 3.82 0.80 -13.73
CA ASN A 101 4.03 1.91 -14.66
C ASN A 101 2.80 2.81 -14.91
N ASN A 102 1.62 2.41 -14.45
CA ASN A 102 0.36 3.15 -14.59
C ASN A 102 -0.01 3.99 -13.34
N GLY A 103 0.93 4.21 -12.41
CA GLY A 103 0.69 5.01 -11.20
C GLY A 103 0.01 4.21 -10.07
N ASN A 104 -0.06 2.89 -10.17
CA ASN A 104 -0.55 2.01 -9.10
C ASN A 104 0.61 1.46 -8.26
N LEU A 105 0.31 1.01 -7.04
CA LEU A 105 1.25 0.24 -6.22
C LEU A 105 0.55 -0.78 -5.34
N SER A 106 1.29 -1.81 -4.92
CA SER A 106 0.83 -2.80 -3.95
C SER A 106 1.79 -2.92 -2.79
N PHE A 107 1.25 -3.08 -1.57
CA PHE A 107 1.99 -3.69 -0.47
C PHE A 107 1.55 -5.15 -0.31
N PHE A 108 2.50 -6.09 -0.29
CA PHE A 108 2.24 -7.51 -0.08
C PHE A 108 2.74 -7.92 1.30
N HIS A 109 1.93 -8.65 2.05
CA HIS A 109 2.37 -9.34 3.26
C HIS A 109 2.53 -10.82 2.90
N ILE A 110 3.74 -11.35 3.00
CA ILE A 110 4.08 -12.69 2.53
C ILE A 110 4.67 -13.49 3.68
N GLU A 111 4.00 -14.57 4.08
CA GLU A 111 4.29 -15.33 5.30
C GLU A 111 5.55 -16.24 5.22
N ASN A 112 6.13 -16.42 4.03
CA ASN A 112 7.31 -17.26 3.85
C ASN A 112 8.16 -16.85 2.63
N GLU A 113 9.39 -16.38 2.87
CA GLU A 113 10.30 -15.98 1.79
C GLU A 113 10.83 -17.16 0.99
N SER A 114 11.05 -18.31 1.63
CA SER A 114 11.54 -19.53 0.95
C SER A 114 10.52 -20.11 -0.03
N GLY A 115 9.28 -19.59 -0.03
CA GLY A 115 8.19 -19.96 -0.93
C GLY A 115 7.76 -18.84 -1.88
N LEU A 116 8.56 -17.79 -2.09
CA LEU A 116 8.25 -16.76 -3.07
C LEU A 116 8.01 -17.39 -4.44
N ASN A 117 6.88 -17.04 -5.04
CA ASN A 117 6.46 -17.49 -6.34
C ASN A 117 5.64 -16.39 -7.01
N LYS A 118 5.20 -16.63 -8.26
CA LYS A 118 4.37 -15.68 -8.99
C LYS A 118 3.14 -15.25 -8.21
N GLU A 119 2.46 -16.17 -7.56
CA GLU A 119 1.22 -15.89 -6.84
C GLU A 119 1.43 -15.05 -5.57
N SER A 120 2.66 -15.03 -5.03
CA SER A 120 3.02 -14.16 -3.89
C SER A 120 2.91 -12.67 -4.22
N PHE A 121 3.00 -12.30 -5.51
CA PHE A 121 2.89 -10.93 -6.00
C PHE A 121 1.62 -10.69 -6.82
N ASN A 122 0.61 -11.57 -6.68
CA ASN A 122 -0.70 -11.36 -7.27
C ASN A 122 -1.34 -10.08 -6.68
N PRO A 123 -1.58 -9.02 -7.48
CA PRO A 123 -2.09 -7.74 -7.01
C PRO A 123 -3.45 -7.87 -6.28
N ALA A 124 -4.22 -8.91 -6.61
CA ALA A 124 -5.48 -9.27 -5.95
C ALA A 124 -5.32 -9.64 -4.46
N LYS A 125 -4.09 -9.87 -3.97
CA LYS A 125 -3.76 -10.14 -2.56
C LYS A 125 -3.05 -8.98 -1.85
N GLY A 126 -2.56 -7.98 -2.59
CA GLY A 126 -1.84 -6.84 -2.03
C GLY A 126 -2.77 -5.75 -1.49
N ILE A 127 -2.31 -4.94 -0.54
CA ILE A 127 -2.93 -3.66 -0.15
C ILE A 127 -2.79 -2.71 -1.33
N LEU A 128 -3.90 -2.05 -1.70
CA LEU A 128 -3.94 -1.18 -2.87
C LEU A 128 -3.39 0.20 -2.54
N GLY A 129 -2.67 0.76 -3.50
CA GLY A 129 -2.35 2.18 -3.48
C GLY A 129 -2.16 2.75 -4.86
N VAL A 130 -2.02 4.06 -4.87
CA VAL A 130 -1.70 4.88 -6.04
C VAL A 130 -0.54 5.78 -5.69
N TYR A 131 0.24 6.15 -6.70
CA TYR A 131 1.34 7.08 -6.51
C TYR A 131 1.42 8.12 -7.63
N SER A 132 2.05 9.23 -7.26
CA SER A 132 2.47 10.29 -8.17
C SER A 132 3.91 10.66 -7.84
N CYS A 133 4.68 11.13 -8.82
CA CYS A 133 6.08 11.46 -8.70
C CYS A 133 6.37 12.88 -9.23
N ILE A 134 6.61 13.81 -8.31
CA ILE A 134 6.88 15.22 -8.61
C ILE A 134 8.27 15.56 -8.07
N ASP A 135 9.19 15.94 -8.97
CA ASP A 135 10.57 16.32 -8.63
C ASP A 135 11.30 15.30 -7.73
N ASN A 136 11.24 14.02 -8.11
CA ASN A 136 11.80 12.88 -7.37
C ASN A 136 11.22 12.67 -5.95
N LYS A 137 10.07 13.29 -5.67
CA LYS A 137 9.26 13.02 -4.47
C LYS A 137 8.04 12.22 -4.89
N ILE A 138 7.85 11.11 -4.22
CA ILE A 138 6.72 10.22 -4.45
C ILE A 138 5.65 10.58 -3.42
N LEU A 139 4.45 10.86 -3.88
CA LEU A 139 3.26 10.91 -3.04
C LEU A 139 2.54 9.58 -3.21
N ILE A 140 2.12 8.99 -2.10
CA ILE A 140 1.43 7.70 -2.07
C ILE A 140 0.12 7.89 -1.32
N GLU A 141 -0.94 7.33 -1.86
CA GLU A 141 -2.19 7.11 -1.15
C GLU A 141 -2.50 5.62 -1.18
N GLU A 142 -2.53 4.99 -0.02
CA GLU A 142 -2.84 3.57 0.15
C GLU A 142 -4.18 3.41 0.87
N PHE A 143 -4.91 2.35 0.54
CA PHE A 143 -6.14 1.99 1.23
C PHE A 143 -5.93 0.70 2.02
N SER A 144 -6.16 0.77 3.32
CA SER A 144 -6.02 -0.38 4.22
C SER A 144 -7.27 -0.56 5.06
N PHE A 145 -7.62 -1.81 5.37
CA PHE A 145 -8.64 -2.10 6.37
C PHE A 145 -8.01 -2.15 7.76
N ARG A 146 -8.60 -1.43 8.72
CA ARG A 146 -8.36 -1.61 10.15
C ARG A 146 -9.65 -2.12 10.79
N GLY A 147 -9.70 -3.42 11.07
CA GLY A 147 -10.93 -4.08 11.50
C GLY A 147 -12.00 -4.02 10.41
N HIS A 148 -13.19 -3.54 10.75
CA HIS A 148 -14.32 -3.43 9.80
C HIS A 148 -14.33 -2.13 8.99
N GLN A 149 -13.42 -1.19 9.26
CA GLN A 149 -13.39 0.11 8.60
C GLN A 149 -12.16 0.22 7.70
N GLY A 150 -12.39 0.65 6.47
CA GLY A 150 -11.33 1.04 5.56
C GLY A 150 -10.88 2.48 5.80
N SER A 151 -9.59 2.73 5.68
CA SER A 151 -9.04 4.09 5.72
C SER A 151 -8.00 4.30 4.63
N TYR A 152 -7.94 5.56 4.16
CA TYR A 152 -6.91 6.02 3.25
C TYR A 152 -5.77 6.63 4.06
N LEU A 153 -4.55 6.18 3.77
CA LEU A 153 -3.34 6.67 4.38
C LEU A 153 -2.50 7.37 3.31
N LYS A 154 -1.99 8.54 3.66
CA LYS A 154 -1.08 9.28 2.79
C LYS A 154 0.35 9.07 3.27
N SER A 155 1.24 8.87 2.31
CA SER A 155 2.66 8.73 2.57
C SER A 155 3.46 9.55 1.57
N LYS A 156 4.66 9.93 1.98
CA LYS A 156 5.67 10.53 1.10
C LYS A 156 6.82 9.55 0.99
N ALA A 157 7.40 9.40 -0.19
CA ALA A 157 8.58 8.59 -0.37
C ALA A 157 9.65 9.28 -1.23
N ARG A 158 10.91 8.86 -1.04
CA ARG A 158 12.06 9.24 -1.85
C ARG A 158 12.83 8.00 -2.25
N VAL A 159 13.32 7.97 -3.49
CA VAL A 159 14.19 6.91 -3.99
C VAL A 159 15.63 7.39 -3.99
N LYS A 160 16.54 6.53 -3.54
CA LYS A 160 18.00 6.73 -3.63
C LYS A 160 18.66 5.40 -3.97
N GLY A 161 19.03 5.24 -5.24
CA GLY A 161 19.53 3.95 -5.74
C GLY A 161 18.47 2.87 -5.55
N ASP A 162 18.85 1.78 -4.89
CA ASP A 162 17.96 0.64 -4.60
C ASP A 162 17.13 0.80 -3.33
N THR A 163 17.18 1.96 -2.67
CA THR A 163 16.46 2.22 -1.42
C THR A 163 15.26 3.15 -1.65
N ILE A 164 14.12 2.79 -1.06
CA ILE A 164 12.94 3.66 -0.93
C ILE A 164 12.74 3.99 0.54
N HIS A 165 12.77 5.28 0.86
CA HIS A 165 12.38 5.78 2.17
C HIS A 165 10.95 6.30 2.11
N LEU A 166 10.03 5.63 2.80
CA LEU A 166 8.63 5.97 2.90
C LEU A 166 8.31 6.51 4.29
N VAL A 167 7.56 7.60 4.35
CA VAL A 167 7.10 8.24 5.59
C VAL A 167 5.58 8.32 5.55
N ARG A 168 4.91 7.63 6.47
CA ARG A 168 3.45 7.68 6.62
C ARG A 168 3.05 8.89 7.44
N GLU A 169 2.10 9.66 6.94
CA GLU A 169 1.47 10.75 7.69
C GLU A 169 0.45 10.13 8.67
N LEU A 170 0.78 10.15 9.96
CA LEU A 170 -0.18 9.84 11.02
C LEU A 170 -0.91 11.14 11.38
N SER A 171 -2.24 11.11 11.41
CA SER A 171 -3.08 12.31 11.59
C SER A 171 -2.79 13.03 12.92
N GLY A 172 -2.54 14.35 12.85
CA GLY A 172 -2.70 15.29 13.96
C GLY A 172 -1.46 15.58 14.82
N TYR A 173 -0.50 14.66 14.89
CA TYR A 173 0.73 14.87 15.66
C TYR A 173 1.89 14.24 14.89
N TYR A 174 2.86 15.06 14.49
CA TYR A 174 4.08 14.59 13.83
C TYR A 174 4.79 13.60 14.75
N THR A 175 4.64 12.32 14.40
CA THR A 175 5.58 11.21 14.60
C THR A 175 5.33 10.29 13.41
N GLY A 176 6.04 10.51 12.30
CA GLY A 176 5.83 9.72 11.09
C GLY A 176 6.25 8.27 11.32
N LYS A 177 5.51 7.30 10.76
CA LYS A 177 6.05 5.93 10.62
C LYS A 177 6.96 5.92 9.42
N HIS A 178 8.24 5.69 9.66
CA HIS A 178 9.25 5.58 8.64
C HIS A 178 9.47 4.13 8.28
N ASN A 179 9.43 3.82 6.99
CA ASN A 179 9.70 2.51 6.43
C ASN A 179 10.83 2.65 5.41
N ILE A 180 11.86 1.82 5.54
CA ILE A 180 12.93 1.71 4.55
C ILE A 180 12.71 0.41 3.79
N PHE A 181 12.57 0.51 2.48
CA PHE A 181 12.51 -0.64 1.60
C PHE A 181 13.78 -0.71 0.74
N ILE A 182 14.27 -1.92 0.50
CA ILE A 182 15.44 -2.19 -0.33
C ILE A 182 15.00 -3.06 -1.50
N LYS A 183 15.48 -2.75 -2.71
CA LYS A 183 15.19 -3.53 -3.91
C LYS A 183 15.57 -4.99 -3.67
N LYS A 184 14.67 -5.89 -4.05
CA LYS A 184 14.85 -7.33 -3.92
C LYS A 184 14.86 -7.96 -5.30
N GLU A 185 15.89 -8.74 -5.57
CA GLU A 185 15.95 -9.58 -6.76
C GLU A 185 14.99 -10.76 -6.61
N VAL A 186 14.08 -10.90 -7.58
CA VAL A 186 13.19 -12.04 -7.74
C VAL A 186 13.11 -12.38 -9.23
N PRO A 187 12.78 -13.62 -9.61
CA PRO A 187 12.56 -13.97 -11.01
C PRO A 187 11.49 -13.08 -11.66
N ASN A 188 11.75 -12.60 -12.89
CA ASN A 188 10.86 -11.66 -13.57
C ASN A 188 9.46 -12.22 -13.80
N GLU A 189 9.35 -13.53 -14.01
CA GLU A 189 8.08 -14.23 -14.14
C GLU A 189 7.21 -14.14 -12.88
N TYR A 190 7.81 -13.91 -11.71
CA TYR A 190 7.04 -13.70 -10.48
C TYR A 190 6.35 -12.34 -10.47
N LEU A 191 6.91 -11.39 -11.21
CA LEU A 191 6.42 -10.03 -11.33
C LEU A 191 5.59 -9.82 -12.60
N ASP A 192 5.32 -10.85 -13.40
CA ASP A 192 4.45 -10.73 -14.57
C ASP A 192 2.96 -10.65 -14.17
N TRP A 193 2.59 -9.51 -13.59
CA TRP A 193 1.25 -9.14 -13.14
C TRP A 193 0.94 -7.71 -13.55
N LYS A 194 -0.29 -7.49 -13.99
CA LYS A 194 -0.87 -6.16 -14.16
C LYS A 194 -1.68 -5.81 -12.93
N SER A 195 -1.59 -4.58 -12.43
CA SER A 195 -2.49 -4.08 -11.38
C SER A 195 -3.95 -4.20 -11.82
N ASP A 196 -4.84 -4.61 -10.93
CA ASP A 196 -6.28 -4.85 -11.18
C ASP A 196 -7.21 -3.71 -10.71
N TRP A 197 -6.68 -2.54 -10.30
CA TRP A 197 -7.47 -1.35 -9.89
C TRP A 197 -7.11 -0.04 -10.59
#